data_AF-A0A0B0D0T2-F1
#
_entry.id   AF-A0A0B0D0T2-F1
#
_cell.length_a   1.000
_cell.length_b   1.000
_cell.length_c   1.000
_cell.angle_alpha   90.00
_cell.angle_beta   90.00
_cell.angle_gamma   90.00
#
_symmetry.space_group_name_H-M   'P 1'
#
loop_
_entity.id
_entity.type
_entity.pdbx_description
1 polymer ?
#
loop_
_entity_poly.entity_id
_entity_poly.type
_entity_poly.pdbx_seq_one_letter_code
_entity_poly.pdbx_strand_id
1 'polypeptide(L)'
;MSLFTVASFLFFTALVALISWWFTRKENLDTQDGYFLGGRNLGAWVIAGSLMLTNLSTEQLVGLNAQGYSDTIAVMGWEVGSAIALVVVAFFLLPRYLKGGITTIPDFLEDRYDFGTKQIVTILFLFGYVFNLLPPILYSGAVAINGIFNIPEALGLSRTGGLWVTVFAIGIVGSIYAIFGGLKAVAVSDTINGVGLLIGGLLIPIIGLFVLGDGSFTNGFQTIVENSPEKLNSVGGPESPVPFGTMFTGMLLVNLFYWGTAQHIMQRAIAAKNLKEGQKGVLIAAFLKLLGPVFLILPGIIAFN
;
A
#
# COMPACT_ATOMS: atom_id res chain seq x y z
N MET A 1 -17.53 18.06 13.51
CA MET A 1 -16.75 17.94 12.25
C MET A 1 -16.52 19.33 11.68
N SER A 2 -15.30 19.67 11.27
CA SER A 2 -15.06 20.91 10.52
C SER A 2 -15.63 20.77 9.10
N LEU A 3 -16.44 21.74 8.66
CA LEU A 3 -16.98 21.76 7.29
C LEU A 3 -15.87 21.68 6.23
N PHE A 4 -14.73 22.31 6.52
CA PHE A 4 -13.56 22.31 5.63
C PHE A 4 -13.02 20.89 5.41
N THR A 5 -12.91 20.07 6.47
CA THR A 5 -12.41 18.68 6.39
C THR A 5 -13.32 17.79 5.55
N VAL A 6 -14.64 17.93 5.73
CA VAL A 6 -15.61 17.14 4.96
C VAL A 6 -15.62 17.59 3.50
N ALA A 7 -15.62 18.90 3.25
CA ALA A 7 -15.61 19.45 1.91
C ALA A 7 -14.33 19.09 1.14
N SER A 8 -13.15 19.17 1.76
CA SER A 8 -11.88 18.81 1.12
C SER A 8 -11.80 17.32 0.82
N PHE A 9 -12.29 16.47 1.73
CA PHE A 9 -12.38 15.02 1.52
C PHE A 9 -13.29 14.69 0.33
N LEU A 10 -14.53 15.18 0.34
CA LEU A 10 -15.48 14.92 -0.74
C LEU A 10 -14.98 15.47 -2.08
N PHE A 11 -14.36 16.65 -2.07
CA PHE A 11 -13.75 17.24 -3.26
C PHE A 11 -12.65 16.35 -3.83
N PHE A 12 -11.70 15.92 -3.00
CA PHE A 12 -10.59 15.07 -3.45
C PHE A 12 -11.10 13.71 -3.93
N THR A 13 -12.00 13.06 -3.20
CA THR A 13 -12.60 11.78 -3.60
C THR A 13 -13.36 11.90 -4.92
N ALA A 14 -14.18 12.95 -5.08
CA ALA A 14 -14.91 13.19 -6.33
C ALA A 14 -13.95 13.49 -7.50
N LEU A 15 -12.87 14.25 -7.26
CA LEU A 15 -11.85 14.52 -8.26
C LEU A 15 -11.19 13.22 -8.75
N VAL A 16 -10.76 12.35 -7.83
CA VAL A 16 -10.17 11.05 -8.19
C VAL A 16 -11.16 10.20 -8.97
N ALA A 17 -12.42 10.11 -8.51
CA ALA A 17 -13.47 9.36 -9.19
C ALA A 17 -13.71 9.86 -10.62
N LEU A 18 -13.79 11.19 -10.82
CA LEU A 18 -14.01 11.82 -12.13
C LEU A 18 -12.83 11.59 -13.07
N ILE A 19 -11.59 11.78 -12.59
CA ILE A 19 -10.39 11.57 -13.40
C ILE A 19 -10.30 10.09 -13.81
N SER A 20 -10.47 9.16 -12.86
CA SER A 20 -10.44 7.73 -13.16
C SER A 20 -11.49 7.36 -14.19
N TRP A 21 -12.74 7.79 -14.01
CA TRP A 21 -13.81 7.57 -14.99
C TRP A 21 -13.47 8.16 -16.35
N TRP A 22 -12.93 9.38 -16.42
CA TRP A 22 -12.58 10.01 -17.69
C TRP A 22 -11.53 9.24 -18.48
N PHE A 23 -10.53 8.67 -17.79
CA PHE A 23 -9.48 7.85 -18.40
C PHE A 23 -9.93 6.43 -18.76
N THR A 24 -10.97 5.89 -18.12
CA THR A 24 -11.43 4.51 -18.34
C THR A 24 -12.78 4.36 -19.04
N ARG A 25 -13.53 5.45 -19.27
CA ARG A 25 -14.87 5.41 -19.92
C ARG A 25 -14.93 4.80 -21.32
N LYS A 26 -13.79 4.56 -21.97
CA LYS A 26 -13.71 3.95 -23.31
C LYS A 26 -13.27 2.48 -23.27
N GLU A 27 -13.03 1.93 -22.08
CA GLU A 27 -12.61 0.54 -21.93
C GLU A 27 -13.78 -0.42 -22.11
N ASN A 28 -13.50 -1.55 -22.76
CA ASN A 28 -14.47 -2.63 -22.89
C ASN A 28 -14.31 -3.62 -21.72
N LEU A 29 -15.24 -3.55 -20.77
CA LEU A 29 -15.23 -4.39 -19.57
C LEU A 29 -15.88 -5.78 -19.78
N ASP A 30 -16.46 -6.05 -20.94
CA ASP A 30 -17.11 -7.34 -21.24
C ASP A 30 -16.11 -8.47 -21.54
N THR A 31 -14.82 -8.12 -21.65
CA THR A 31 -13.73 -9.08 -21.91
C THR A 31 -12.91 -9.31 -20.65
N GLN A 32 -12.38 -10.53 -20.47
CA GLN A 32 -11.49 -10.85 -19.35
C GLN A 32 -10.25 -9.95 -19.33
N ASP A 33 -9.65 -9.67 -20.50
CA ASP A 33 -8.50 -8.78 -20.62
C ASP A 33 -8.84 -7.33 -20.26
N GLY A 34 -10.00 -6.83 -20.68
CA GLY A 34 -10.46 -5.49 -20.33
C GLY A 34 -10.72 -5.35 -18.83
N TYR A 35 -11.45 -6.30 -18.24
CA TYR A 35 -11.81 -6.28 -16.83
C TYR A 35 -10.64 -6.55 -15.89
N PHE A 36 -9.88 -7.63 -16.11
CA PHE A 36 -8.83 -8.09 -15.18
C PHE A 36 -7.42 -7.59 -15.52
N LEU A 37 -7.15 -7.13 -16.75
CA LEU A 37 -5.83 -6.68 -17.17
C LEU A 37 -5.83 -5.24 -17.72
N GLY A 38 -6.96 -4.55 -17.72
CA GLY A 38 -7.05 -3.19 -18.24
C GLY A 38 -6.61 -3.07 -19.70
N GLY A 39 -6.88 -4.11 -20.49
CA GLY A 39 -6.46 -4.23 -21.89
C GLY A 39 -4.94 -4.35 -22.08
N ARG A 40 -4.19 -4.77 -21.03
CA ARG A 40 -2.73 -4.83 -20.99
C ARG A 40 -2.11 -3.53 -21.52
N ASN A 41 -2.56 -2.39 -21.01
CA ASN A 41 -2.12 -1.08 -21.49
C ASN A 41 -1.65 -0.14 -20.37
N LEU A 42 -1.23 -0.70 -19.23
CA LEU A 42 -0.72 0.12 -18.13
C LEU A 42 0.70 0.62 -18.43
N GLY A 43 0.91 1.92 -18.21
CA GLY A 43 2.23 2.55 -18.28
C GLY A 43 2.96 2.52 -16.94
N ALA A 44 4.28 2.71 -16.96
CA ALA A 44 5.14 2.56 -15.78
C ALA A 44 4.70 3.36 -14.56
N TRP A 45 4.28 4.62 -14.73
CA TRP A 45 3.84 5.46 -13.61
C TRP A 45 2.54 4.98 -12.97
N VAL A 46 1.61 4.45 -13.77
CA VAL A 46 0.35 3.88 -13.26
C VAL A 46 0.61 2.59 -12.49
N ILE A 47 1.53 1.76 -12.99
CA ILE A 47 1.97 0.55 -12.32
C ILE A 47 2.63 0.91 -10.98
N ALA A 48 3.57 1.85 -10.97
CA ALA A 48 4.26 2.27 -9.76
C ALA A 48 3.29 2.85 -8.71
N GLY A 49 2.43 3.78 -9.12
CA GLY A 49 1.45 4.40 -8.24
C GLY A 49 0.46 3.39 -7.65
N SER A 50 -0.06 2.47 -8.48
CA SER A 50 -0.95 1.42 -8.00
C SER A 50 -0.27 0.40 -7.10
N LEU A 51 0.96 -0.01 -7.40
CA LEU A 51 1.75 -0.88 -6.51
C LEU A 51 1.98 -0.21 -5.15
N MET A 52 2.35 1.08 -5.16
CA MET A 52 2.56 1.84 -3.92
C MET A 52 1.27 1.93 -3.11
N LEU A 53 0.15 2.35 -3.69
CA LEU A 53 -1.09 2.49 -2.90
C LEU A 53 -1.65 1.15 -2.44
N THR A 54 -1.57 0.11 -3.27
CA THR A 54 -2.05 -1.24 -2.90
C THR A 54 -1.29 -1.77 -1.69
N ASN A 55 0.01 -1.46 -1.58
CA ASN A 55 0.80 -1.85 -0.43
C ASN A 55 0.67 -0.88 0.76
N LEU A 56 0.64 0.43 0.51
CA LEU A 56 0.49 1.47 1.54
C LEU A 56 -0.97 1.58 2.01
N SER A 57 -1.45 0.50 2.63
CA SER A 57 -2.76 0.44 3.26
C SER A 57 -2.79 1.32 4.53
N THR A 58 -3.99 1.59 5.04
CA THR A 58 -4.18 2.19 6.37
C THR A 58 -3.56 1.34 7.48
N GLU A 59 -3.49 0.02 7.29
CA GLU A 59 -2.87 -0.91 8.22
C GLU A 59 -1.35 -0.74 8.25
N GLN A 60 -0.69 -0.57 7.09
CA GLN A 60 0.74 -0.27 7.06
C GLN A 60 1.05 1.09 7.66
N LEU A 61 0.27 2.12 7.34
CA LEU A 61 0.49 3.46 7.86
C LEU A 61 0.32 3.49 9.39
N VAL A 62 -0.77 2.95 9.93
CA VAL A 62 -1.00 2.95 11.39
C VAL A 62 -0.03 2.00 12.09
N GLY A 63 0.24 0.82 11.53
CA GLY A 63 1.08 -0.21 12.12
C GLY A 63 2.55 0.18 12.22
N LEU A 64 3.14 0.66 11.12
CA LEU A 64 4.55 1.07 11.12
C LEU A 64 4.79 2.35 11.93
N ASN A 65 3.80 3.26 11.99
CA ASN A 65 3.89 4.41 12.88
C ASN A 65 3.85 3.97 14.35
N ALA A 66 2.96 3.04 14.70
CA ALA A 66 2.90 2.48 16.05
C ALA A 66 4.23 1.79 16.42
N GLN A 67 4.81 1.02 15.50
CA GLN A 67 6.13 0.40 15.70
C GLN A 67 7.26 1.44 15.80
N GLY A 68 7.22 2.52 15.02
CA GLY A 68 8.18 3.62 15.16
C GLY A 68 8.08 4.32 16.53
N TYR A 69 6.87 4.40 17.09
CA TYR A 69 6.63 4.93 18.43
C TYR A 69 7.08 3.98 19.54
N SER A 70 6.73 2.69 19.47
CA SER A 70 7.07 1.71 20.52
C SER A 70 8.52 1.23 20.45
N ASP A 71 9.04 1.03 19.25
CA ASP A 71 10.33 0.41 18.97
C ASP A 71 11.29 1.41 18.31
N THR A 72 12.18 0.94 17.45
CA THR A 72 13.22 1.75 16.78
C THR A 72 12.99 1.82 15.28
N ILE A 73 13.78 2.62 14.58
CA ILE A 73 13.75 2.71 13.12
C ILE A 73 14.10 1.39 12.42
N ALA A 74 14.62 0.37 13.13
CA ALA A 74 14.95 -0.95 12.58
C ALA A 74 13.79 -1.62 11.82
N VAL A 75 12.53 -1.31 12.14
CA VAL A 75 11.35 -1.80 11.41
C VAL A 75 11.30 -1.36 9.94
N MET A 76 12.13 -0.38 9.55
CA MET A 76 12.39 0.00 8.16
C MET A 76 12.88 -1.15 7.27
N GLY A 77 13.37 -2.24 7.86
CA GLY A 77 13.72 -3.45 7.14
C GLY A 77 12.59 -3.96 6.23
N TRP A 78 11.31 -3.76 6.60
CA TRP A 78 10.16 -4.13 5.76
C TRP A 78 10.15 -3.36 4.44
N GLU A 79 10.40 -2.06 4.52
CA GLU A 79 10.40 -1.15 3.37
C GLU A 79 11.65 -1.34 2.50
N VAL A 80 12.83 -1.39 3.13
CA VAL A 80 14.11 -1.55 2.42
C VAL A 80 14.22 -2.95 1.79
N GLY A 81 13.80 -4.00 2.50
CA GLY A 81 13.75 -5.36 1.98
C GLY A 81 12.78 -5.51 0.81
N SER A 82 11.65 -4.80 0.86
CA SER A 82 10.70 -4.72 -0.26
C SER A 82 11.33 -4.14 -1.52
N ALA A 83 12.14 -3.08 -1.40
CA ALA A 83 12.83 -2.47 -2.55
C ALA A 83 13.77 -3.49 -3.25
N ILE A 84 14.52 -4.27 -2.48
CA ILE A 84 15.40 -5.32 -3.01
C ILE A 84 14.58 -6.40 -3.72
N ALA A 85 13.50 -6.87 -3.08
CA ALA A 85 12.61 -7.87 -3.68
C ALA A 85 12.00 -7.37 -5.00
N LEU A 86 11.53 -6.13 -5.06
CA LEU A 86 10.98 -5.52 -6.27
C LEU A 86 11.98 -5.47 -7.42
N VAL A 87 13.26 -5.20 -7.14
CA VAL A 87 14.32 -5.27 -8.16
C VAL A 87 14.45 -6.69 -8.71
N VAL A 88 14.46 -7.70 -7.84
CA VAL A 88 14.48 -9.11 -8.28
C VAL A 88 13.23 -9.45 -9.10
N VAL A 89 12.06 -9.02 -8.66
CA VAL A 89 10.79 -9.22 -9.38
C VAL A 89 10.85 -8.60 -10.78
N ALA A 90 11.33 -7.37 -10.91
CA ALA A 90 11.42 -6.65 -12.18
C ALA A 90 12.33 -7.37 -13.19
N PHE A 91 13.50 -7.88 -12.74
CA PHE A 91 14.48 -8.47 -13.64
C PHE A 91 14.30 -9.97 -13.88
N PHE A 92 13.69 -10.70 -12.95
CA PHE A 92 13.62 -12.17 -13.02
C PHE A 92 12.20 -12.70 -13.18
N LEU A 93 11.25 -12.26 -12.37
CA LEU A 93 9.90 -12.85 -12.39
C LEU A 93 9.04 -12.25 -13.49
N LEU A 94 9.02 -10.92 -13.60
CA LEU A 94 8.18 -10.20 -14.54
C LEU A 94 8.43 -10.57 -16.02
N PRO A 95 9.68 -10.74 -16.50
CA PRO A 95 9.92 -11.21 -17.87
C PRO A 95 9.33 -12.59 -18.16
N ARG A 96 9.32 -13.48 -17.15
CA ARG A 96 8.75 -14.83 -17.29
C ARG A 96 7.23 -14.77 -17.36
N TYR A 97 6.60 -13.99 -16.49
CA TYR A 97 5.14 -13.83 -16.47
C TYR A 97 4.61 -13.19 -17.74
N LEU A 98 5.22 -12.09 -18.19
CA LEU A 98 4.78 -11.41 -19.41
C LEU A 98 5.02 -12.24 -20.68
N LYS A 99 6.11 -13.02 -20.75
CA LYS A 99 6.38 -13.91 -21.88
C LYS A 99 5.37 -15.06 -21.98
N GLY A 100 4.90 -15.56 -20.84
CA GLY A 100 3.88 -16.62 -20.79
C GLY A 100 2.47 -16.14 -21.12
N GLY A 101 2.23 -14.84 -21.17
CA GLY A 101 0.88 -14.31 -21.44
C GLY A 101 -0.14 -14.64 -20.34
N ILE A 102 0.33 -14.99 -19.13
CA ILE A 102 -0.53 -15.37 -18.01
C ILE A 102 -1.44 -14.21 -17.59
N THR A 103 -2.62 -14.55 -17.08
CA THR A 103 -3.56 -13.59 -16.50
C THR A 103 -3.50 -13.58 -14.98
N THR A 104 -3.14 -14.72 -14.38
CA THR A 104 -2.98 -14.87 -12.93
C THR A 104 -1.73 -15.69 -12.57
N ILE A 105 -1.23 -15.52 -11.34
CA ILE A 105 -0.14 -16.34 -10.80
C ILE A 105 -0.54 -17.82 -10.67
N PRO A 106 -1.77 -18.18 -10.25
CA PRO A 106 -2.22 -19.56 -10.33
C PRO A 106 -2.18 -20.16 -11.75
N ASP A 107 -2.46 -19.38 -12.81
CA ASP A 107 -2.32 -19.87 -14.19
C ASP A 107 -0.86 -20.22 -14.53
N PHE A 108 0.10 -19.41 -14.08
CA PHE A 108 1.51 -19.73 -14.23
C PHE A 108 1.89 -21.06 -13.56
N LEU A 109 1.28 -21.37 -12.41
CA LEU A 109 1.52 -22.62 -11.70
C LEU A 109 0.85 -23.81 -12.39
N GLU A 110 -0.31 -23.62 -13.03
CA GLU A 110 -0.93 -24.64 -13.87
C GLU A 110 -0.03 -25.00 -15.05
N ASP A 111 0.45 -24.00 -15.79
CA ASP A 111 1.35 -24.20 -16.94
C ASP A 111 2.65 -24.90 -16.55
N ARG A 112 3.14 -24.64 -15.34
CA ARG A 112 4.41 -25.19 -14.84
C ARG A 112 4.25 -26.57 -14.21
N TYR A 113 3.12 -26.84 -13.58
CA TYR A 113 2.87 -28.05 -12.80
C TYR A 113 1.61 -28.75 -13.32
N ASP A 114 0.44 -28.42 -12.77
CA ASP A 114 -0.83 -29.05 -13.09
C ASP A 114 -2.04 -28.26 -12.52
N PHE A 115 -3.24 -28.66 -12.93
CA PHE A 115 -4.49 -28.05 -12.49
C PHE A 115 -4.76 -28.17 -10.99
N GLY A 116 -4.37 -29.29 -10.36
CA GLY A 116 -4.52 -29.51 -8.92
C GLY A 116 -3.69 -28.51 -8.12
N THR A 117 -2.45 -28.27 -8.55
CA THR A 117 -1.58 -27.22 -7.97
C THR A 117 -2.24 -25.84 -8.05
N LYS A 118 -2.82 -25.46 -9.19
CA LYS A 118 -3.55 -24.19 -9.35
C LYS A 118 -4.74 -24.08 -8.39
N GLN A 119 -5.53 -25.15 -8.23
CA GLN A 119 -6.68 -25.14 -7.33
C GLN A 119 -6.25 -24.92 -5.88
N ILE A 120 -5.24 -25.64 -5.41
CA ILE A 120 -4.73 -25.51 -4.04
C ILE A 120 -4.28 -24.06 -3.79
N VAL A 121 -3.45 -23.50 -4.68
CA VAL A 121 -2.92 -22.14 -4.50
C VAL A 121 -4.03 -21.08 -4.60
N THR A 122 -5.00 -21.28 -5.49
CA THR A 122 -6.16 -20.37 -5.60
C THR A 122 -6.96 -20.35 -4.30
N ILE A 123 -7.25 -21.51 -3.71
CA ILE A 123 -7.97 -21.60 -2.43
C ILE A 123 -7.16 -20.93 -1.32
N LEU A 124 -5.85 -21.18 -1.25
CA LEU A 124 -4.98 -20.56 -0.24
C LEU A 124 -4.94 -19.03 -0.36
N PHE A 125 -4.87 -18.48 -1.57
CA PHE A 125 -4.90 -17.04 -1.79
C PHE A 125 -6.25 -16.42 -1.42
N LEU A 126 -7.37 -17.04 -1.84
CA LEU A 126 -8.70 -16.55 -1.49
C LEU A 126 -8.94 -16.58 0.02
N PHE A 127 -8.53 -17.66 0.69
CA PHE A 127 -8.58 -17.78 2.14
C PHE A 127 -7.75 -16.68 2.80
N GLY A 128 -6.51 -16.47 2.35
CA GLY A 128 -5.64 -15.40 2.85
C GLY A 128 -6.26 -14.01 2.67
N TYR A 129 -6.94 -13.74 1.55
CA TYR A 129 -7.59 -12.45 1.34
C TYR A 129 -8.78 -12.23 2.25
N VAL A 130 -9.67 -13.22 2.40
CA VAL A 130 -10.88 -13.10 3.20
C VAL A 130 -10.58 -13.00 4.69
N PHE A 131 -9.64 -13.81 5.19
CA PHE A 131 -9.42 -13.94 6.64
C PHE A 131 -8.23 -13.15 7.17
N ASN A 132 -7.21 -12.90 6.34
CA ASN A 132 -5.97 -12.26 6.81
C ASN A 132 -5.82 -10.82 6.29
N LEU A 133 -6.15 -10.56 5.01
CA LEU A 133 -5.84 -9.27 4.39
C LEU A 133 -6.97 -8.24 4.52
N LEU A 134 -8.20 -8.59 4.13
CA LEU A 134 -9.32 -7.64 4.12
C LEU A 134 -9.75 -7.16 5.51
N PRO A 135 -9.85 -8.01 6.56
CA PRO A 135 -10.36 -7.56 7.85
C PRO A 135 -9.48 -6.47 8.51
N PRO A 136 -8.13 -6.60 8.61
CA PRO A 136 -7.28 -5.55 9.17
C PRO A 136 -7.32 -4.24 8.36
N ILE A 137 -7.42 -4.32 7.02
CA ILE A 137 -7.52 -3.14 6.16
C ILE A 137 -8.83 -2.38 6.43
N LEU A 138 -9.97 -3.09 6.43
CA LEU A 138 -11.27 -2.46 6.70
C LEU A 138 -11.35 -1.92 8.13
N TYR A 139 -10.82 -2.65 9.10
CA TYR A 139 -10.80 -2.23 10.50
C TYR A 139 -9.93 -0.98 10.71
N SER A 140 -8.67 -1.01 10.26
CA SER A 140 -7.75 0.13 10.38
C SER A 140 -8.27 1.37 9.65
N GLY A 141 -8.85 1.18 8.46
CA GLY A 141 -9.49 2.25 7.70
C GLY A 141 -10.67 2.86 8.45
N ALA A 142 -11.53 2.03 9.07
CA ALA A 142 -12.66 2.51 9.86
C ALA A 142 -12.21 3.25 11.13
N VAL A 143 -11.16 2.77 11.81
CA VAL A 143 -10.57 3.47 12.96
C VAL A 143 -10.05 4.84 12.54
N ALA A 144 -9.31 4.92 11.43
CA ALA A 144 -8.77 6.17 10.92
C ALA A 144 -9.86 7.18 10.54
N ILE A 145 -10.86 6.75 9.76
CA ILE A 145 -12.00 7.62 9.37
C ILE A 145 -12.79 8.08 10.60
N ASN A 146 -13.07 7.18 11.55
CA ASN A 146 -13.79 7.55 12.76
C ASN A 146 -13.01 8.56 13.61
N GLY A 147 -11.68 8.45 13.68
CA GLY A 147 -10.83 9.41 14.40
C GLY A 147 -10.72 10.77 13.72
N ILE A 148 -10.65 10.82 12.39
CA ILE A 148 -10.54 12.09 11.64
C ILE A 148 -11.88 12.84 11.62
N PHE A 149 -12.98 12.10 11.43
CA PHE A 149 -14.30 12.68 11.22
C PHE A 149 -15.21 12.61 12.43
N ASN A 150 -14.81 12.01 13.56
CA ASN A 150 -15.66 11.87 14.77
C ASN A 150 -17.07 11.36 14.43
N ILE A 151 -17.13 10.32 13.57
CA ILE A 151 -18.37 9.73 13.08
C ILE A 151 -19.26 9.20 14.22
N PRO A 152 -18.74 8.51 15.26
CA PRO A 152 -19.56 8.04 16.37
C PRO A 152 -20.31 9.19 17.06
N GLU A 153 -19.63 10.30 17.34
CA GLU A 153 -20.23 11.48 17.96
C GLU A 153 -21.23 12.18 17.02
N ALA A 154 -20.88 12.29 15.74
CA ALA A 154 -21.74 12.95 14.74
C ALA A 154 -23.07 12.21 14.52
N LEU A 155 -23.07 10.88 14.64
CA LEU A 155 -24.26 10.03 14.47
C LEU A 155 -24.94 9.65 15.79
N GLY A 156 -24.39 10.06 16.94
CA GLY A 156 -24.90 9.68 18.26
C GLY A 156 -24.82 8.17 18.54
N LEU A 157 -23.84 7.48 17.93
CA LEU A 157 -23.64 6.03 18.05
C LEU A 157 -22.57 5.71 19.09
N SER A 158 -22.62 4.48 19.62
CA SER A 158 -21.48 3.95 20.38
C SER A 158 -20.24 3.82 19.48
N ARG A 159 -19.04 3.82 20.06
CA ARG A 159 -17.77 3.64 19.32
C ARG A 159 -17.81 2.38 18.44
N THR A 160 -18.35 1.29 18.96
CA THR A 160 -18.52 0.03 18.22
C THR A 160 -19.55 0.17 17.09
N GLY A 161 -20.67 0.87 17.33
CA GLY A 161 -21.67 1.15 16.30
C GLY A 161 -21.10 1.98 15.15
N GLY A 162 -20.34 3.05 15.48
CA GLY A 162 -19.66 3.87 14.48
C GLY A 162 -18.59 3.09 13.70
N LEU A 163 -17.87 2.15 14.34
CA LEU A 163 -16.93 1.28 13.64
C LEU A 163 -17.63 0.40 12.61
N TRP A 164 -18.72 -0.28 12.98
CA TRP A 164 -19.47 -1.13 12.05
C TRP A 164 -20.01 -0.35 10.86
N VAL A 165 -20.63 0.81 11.10
CA VAL A 165 -21.16 1.67 10.02
C VAL A 165 -20.06 2.05 9.04
N THR A 166 -18.90 2.47 9.55
CA THR A 166 -17.77 2.89 8.71
C THR A 166 -17.14 1.71 7.96
N VAL A 167 -17.00 0.54 8.59
CA VAL A 167 -16.53 -0.69 7.92
C VAL A 167 -17.43 -1.05 6.75
N PHE A 168 -18.75 -1.10 6.96
CA PHE A 168 -19.70 -1.40 5.88
C PHE A 168 -19.69 -0.32 4.80
N ALA A 169 -19.59 0.97 5.16
CA ALA A 169 -19.51 2.06 4.20
C ALA A 169 -18.26 1.94 3.30
N ILE A 170 -17.07 1.75 3.88
CA ILE A 170 -15.83 1.53 3.13
C ILE A 170 -15.96 0.30 2.24
N GLY A 171 -16.46 -0.82 2.76
CA GLY A 171 -16.61 -2.07 2.02
C GLY A 171 -17.58 -1.96 0.83
N ILE A 172 -18.73 -1.30 1.02
CA ILE A 172 -19.75 -1.13 -0.03
C ILE A 172 -19.25 -0.19 -1.11
N VAL A 173 -18.77 1.01 -0.73
CA VAL A 173 -18.22 1.98 -1.68
C VAL A 173 -17.03 1.37 -2.43
N GLY A 174 -16.17 0.67 -1.69
CA GLY A 174 -15.03 -0.08 -2.21
C GLY A 174 -15.42 -1.11 -3.27
N SER A 175 -16.44 -1.91 -2.96
CA SER A 175 -16.93 -2.96 -3.86
C SER A 175 -17.59 -2.38 -5.11
N ILE A 176 -18.38 -1.31 -4.97
CA ILE A 176 -19.04 -0.67 -6.12
C ILE A 176 -17.99 -0.21 -7.14
N TYR A 177 -16.96 0.54 -6.71
CA TYR A 177 -15.98 1.04 -7.67
C TYR A 177 -15.12 -0.10 -8.26
N ALA A 178 -14.81 -1.15 -7.49
CA ALA A 178 -14.03 -2.28 -7.97
C ALA A 178 -14.80 -3.15 -8.98
N ILE A 179 -16.07 -3.45 -8.70
CA ILE A 179 -16.94 -4.28 -9.54
C ILE A 179 -17.26 -3.58 -10.87
N PHE A 180 -17.57 -2.28 -10.85
CA PHE A 180 -17.96 -1.57 -12.06
C PHE A 180 -16.77 -0.93 -12.81
N GLY A 181 -15.62 -0.74 -12.16
CA GLY A 181 -14.47 -0.04 -12.73
C GLY A 181 -13.44 -0.92 -13.43
N GLY A 182 -13.30 -2.19 -13.03
CA GLY A 182 -12.23 -3.07 -13.51
C GLY A 182 -10.82 -2.62 -13.10
N LEU A 183 -9.79 -3.41 -13.43
CA LEU A 183 -8.41 -3.19 -12.97
C LEU A 183 -7.87 -1.82 -13.38
N LYS A 184 -8.16 -1.34 -14.60
CA LYS A 184 -7.59 -0.08 -15.08
C LYS A 184 -8.09 1.12 -14.29
N ALA A 185 -9.38 1.14 -13.94
CA ALA A 185 -9.95 2.23 -13.15
C ALA A 185 -9.33 2.26 -11.75
N VAL A 186 -9.21 1.08 -11.13
CA VAL A 186 -8.54 0.89 -9.84
C VAL A 186 -7.10 1.39 -9.91
N ALA A 187 -6.32 0.96 -10.91
CA ALA A 187 -4.91 1.34 -11.02
C ALA A 187 -4.71 2.85 -11.26
N VAL A 188 -5.60 3.49 -12.04
CA VAL A 188 -5.56 4.94 -12.27
C VAL A 188 -5.94 5.71 -10.99
N SER A 189 -7.02 5.32 -10.30
CA SER A 189 -7.37 5.95 -9.02
C SER A 189 -6.27 5.76 -8.00
N ASP A 190 -5.67 4.57 -7.98
CA ASP A 190 -4.61 4.25 -7.04
C ASP A 190 -3.38 5.15 -7.26
N THR A 191 -3.08 5.45 -8.52
CA THR A 191 -1.94 6.32 -8.85
C THR A 191 -2.14 7.73 -8.34
N ILE A 192 -3.35 8.28 -8.50
CA ILE A 192 -3.68 9.64 -8.05
C ILE A 192 -3.68 9.71 -6.52
N ASN A 193 -4.34 8.75 -5.88
CA ASN A 193 -4.34 8.60 -4.43
C ASN A 193 -2.92 8.36 -3.88
N GLY A 194 -2.09 7.59 -4.57
CA GLY A 194 -0.70 7.32 -4.21
C GLY A 194 0.17 8.58 -4.24
N VAL A 195 -0.01 9.47 -5.22
CA VAL A 195 0.65 10.79 -5.23
C VAL A 195 0.18 11.64 -4.05
N GLY A 196 -1.13 11.69 -3.79
CA GLY A 196 -1.68 12.39 -2.63
C GLY A 196 -1.13 11.86 -1.31
N LEU A 197 -1.02 10.53 -1.18
CA LEU A 197 -0.47 9.87 -0.01
C LEU A 197 1.02 10.15 0.17
N LEU A 198 1.82 10.18 -0.90
CA LEU A 198 3.23 10.54 -0.81
C LEU A 198 3.43 11.99 -0.38
N ILE A 199 2.66 12.92 -0.94
CA ILE A 199 2.71 14.34 -0.57
C ILE A 199 2.28 14.50 0.90
N GLY A 200 1.08 14.01 1.25
CA GLY A 200 0.56 14.11 2.62
C GLY A 200 1.43 13.40 3.64
N GLY A 201 1.89 12.18 3.31
CA GLY A 201 2.77 11.37 4.14
C GLY A 201 4.11 12.05 4.41
N LEU A 202 4.74 12.65 3.41
CA LEU A 202 6.01 13.39 3.60
C LEU A 202 5.82 14.72 4.33
N LEU A 203 4.65 15.36 4.22
CA LEU A 203 4.36 16.58 4.97
C LEU A 203 4.25 16.35 6.48
N ILE A 204 3.72 15.20 6.92
CA ILE A 204 3.58 14.88 8.35
C ILE A 204 4.91 14.96 9.12
N PRO A 205 5.99 14.24 8.75
CA PRO A 205 7.25 14.31 9.48
C PRO A 205 7.92 15.68 9.34
N ILE A 206 7.76 16.38 8.21
CA ILE A 206 8.28 17.74 8.05
C ILE A 206 7.63 18.66 9.08
N ILE A 207 6.29 18.71 9.13
CA ILE A 207 5.54 19.54 10.07
C ILE A 207 5.84 19.10 11.51
N GLY A 208 5.90 17.79 11.77
CA GLY A 208 6.21 17.23 13.08
C GLY A 208 7.57 17.69 13.61
N LEU A 209 8.61 17.70 12.77
CA LEU A 209 9.93 18.21 13.14
C LEU A 209 9.94 19.72 13.38
N PHE A 210 9.18 20.49 12.61
CA PHE A 210 9.01 21.92 12.87
C PHE A 210 8.32 22.18 14.22
N VAL A 211 7.31 21.39 14.58
CA VAL A 211 6.62 21.50 15.88
C VAL A 211 7.56 21.09 17.02
N LEU A 212 8.30 20.00 16.88
CA LEU A 212 9.23 19.51 17.88
C LEU A 212 10.42 20.47 18.11
N GLY A 213 10.85 21.17 17.07
CA GLY A 213 11.97 22.09 17.09
C GLY A 213 11.62 23.57 17.28
N ASP A 214 10.44 23.88 17.83
CA ASP A 214 9.95 25.25 18.05
C ASP A 214 10.03 26.16 16.81
N GLY A 215 9.65 25.61 15.65
CA GLY A 215 9.69 26.31 14.36
C GLY A 215 10.99 26.12 13.57
N SER A 216 11.94 25.30 14.05
CA SER A 216 13.15 24.94 13.33
C SER A 216 13.24 23.43 13.06
N PHE A 217 13.25 23.05 11.79
CA PHE A 217 13.41 21.66 11.36
C PHE A 217 14.69 21.03 11.91
N THR A 218 15.81 21.76 11.89
CA THR A 218 17.10 21.23 12.36
C THR A 218 17.09 20.98 13.86
N ASN A 219 16.45 21.88 14.62
CA ASN A 219 16.34 21.72 16.06
C ASN A 219 15.47 20.51 16.39
N GLY A 220 14.34 20.31 15.70
CA GLY A 220 13.47 19.15 15.93
C GLY A 220 14.18 17.83 15.65
N PHE A 221 15.02 17.76 14.61
CA PHE A 221 15.82 16.58 14.37
C PHE A 221 16.89 16.38 15.45
N GLN A 222 17.54 17.46 15.89
CA GLN A 222 18.51 17.43 16.98
C GLN A 222 17.88 16.95 18.30
N THR A 223 16.65 17.37 18.61
CA THR A 223 15.89 16.89 19.77
C THR A 223 15.76 15.37 19.77
N ILE A 224 15.45 14.76 18.62
CA ILE A 224 15.35 13.29 18.52
C ILE A 224 16.72 12.63 18.78
N VAL A 225 17.79 13.19 18.21
CA VAL A 225 19.15 12.65 18.37
C VAL A 225 19.64 12.76 19.81
N GLU A 226 19.28 13.83 20.52
CA GLU A 226 19.72 14.07 21.90
C GLU A 226 18.86 13.32 22.92
N ASN A 227 17.54 13.32 22.76
CA ASN A 227 16.60 12.77 23.74
C ASN A 227 16.33 11.28 23.53
N SER A 228 16.42 10.78 22.30
CA SER A 228 16.06 9.40 21.96
C SER A 228 16.95 8.79 20.87
N PRO A 229 18.30 8.84 21.00
CA PRO A 229 19.22 8.30 19.99
C PRO A 229 19.00 6.81 19.71
N GLU A 230 18.54 6.04 20.69
CA GLU A 230 18.23 4.63 20.54
C GLU A 230 17.12 4.36 19.51
N LYS A 231 16.18 5.30 19.32
CA LYS A 231 15.13 5.21 18.29
C LYS A 231 15.71 5.22 16.88
N LEU A 232 16.90 5.77 16.68
CA LEU A 232 17.59 5.83 15.39
C LEU A 232 18.47 4.60 15.12
N ASN A 233 18.50 3.61 16.02
CA ASN A 233 19.22 2.37 15.80
C ASN A 233 18.53 1.51 14.73
N SER A 234 19.15 1.39 13.55
CA SER A 234 18.64 0.61 12.42
C SER A 234 18.96 -0.88 12.46
N VAL A 235 19.82 -1.32 13.38
CA VAL A 235 20.21 -2.74 13.50
C VAL A 235 19.20 -3.50 14.36
N GLY A 236 18.70 -2.84 15.42
CA GLY A 236 17.79 -3.44 16.38
C GLY A 236 18.48 -4.49 17.28
N GLY A 237 17.93 -4.69 18.48
CA GLY A 237 18.33 -5.78 19.36
C GLY A 237 17.62 -7.10 19.05
N PRO A 238 17.87 -8.18 19.82
CA PRO A 238 17.18 -9.47 19.67
C PRO A 238 15.65 -9.38 19.82
N GLU A 239 15.19 -8.45 20.67
CA GLU A 239 13.77 -8.18 20.92
C GLU A 239 13.15 -7.18 19.93
N SER A 240 13.94 -6.67 18.97
CA SER A 240 13.41 -5.80 17.92
C SER A 240 12.34 -6.57 17.12
N PRO A 241 11.25 -5.92 16.68
CA PRO A 241 10.29 -6.55 15.76
C PRO A 241 10.96 -7.02 14.46
N VAL A 242 12.05 -6.33 14.06
CA VAL A 242 12.87 -6.68 12.90
C VAL A 242 14.35 -6.58 13.29
N PRO A 243 14.94 -7.64 13.87
CA PRO A 243 16.38 -7.69 14.10
C PRO A 243 17.13 -7.75 12.76
N PHE A 244 18.30 -7.13 12.64
CA PHE A 244 19.04 -7.07 11.37
C PHE A 244 19.23 -8.45 10.68
N GLY A 245 19.46 -9.51 11.46
CA GLY A 245 19.61 -10.87 10.94
C GLY A 245 18.36 -11.38 10.20
N THR A 246 17.16 -10.91 10.53
CA THR A 246 15.94 -11.36 9.85
C THR A 246 15.88 -10.91 8.39
N MET A 247 16.57 -9.83 8.04
CA MET A 247 16.67 -9.34 6.65
C MET A 247 17.25 -10.41 5.71
N PHE A 248 18.18 -11.23 6.20
CA PHE A 248 18.87 -12.25 5.41
C PHE A 248 18.24 -13.65 5.51
N THR A 249 17.17 -13.80 6.30
CA THR A 249 16.50 -15.08 6.49
C THR A 249 15.08 -15.04 5.93
N GLY A 250 14.05 -15.10 6.77
CA GLY A 250 12.65 -15.19 6.35
C GLY A 250 12.14 -13.93 5.64
N MET A 251 12.66 -12.75 5.99
CA MET A 251 12.12 -11.48 5.52
C MET A 251 12.26 -11.29 4.01
N LEU A 252 13.42 -11.62 3.44
CA LEU A 252 13.63 -11.55 2.00
C LEU A 252 12.69 -12.51 1.26
N LEU A 253 12.46 -13.71 1.81
CA LEU A 253 11.54 -14.68 1.23
C LEU A 253 10.09 -14.19 1.28
N VAL A 254 9.67 -13.61 2.41
CA VAL A 254 8.33 -13.01 2.55
C VAL A 254 8.14 -11.86 1.57
N ASN A 255 9.14 -10.98 1.42
CA ASN A 255 9.08 -9.89 0.45
C ASN A 255 9.05 -10.40 -1.00
N LEU A 256 9.86 -11.40 -1.35
CA LEU A 256 9.82 -12.00 -2.69
C LEU A 256 8.48 -12.68 -2.97
N PHE A 257 7.89 -13.35 -1.99
CA PHE A 257 6.53 -13.89 -2.10
C PHE A 257 5.51 -12.75 -2.28
N TYR A 258 5.50 -11.77 -1.39
CA TYR A 258 4.53 -10.68 -1.44
C TYR A 258 4.59 -9.89 -2.75
N TRP A 259 5.78 -9.45 -3.16
CA TRP A 259 5.95 -8.65 -4.37
C TRP A 259 5.95 -9.47 -5.65
N GLY A 260 6.38 -10.73 -5.59
CA GLY A 260 6.58 -11.57 -6.76
C GLY A 260 5.41 -12.47 -7.10
N THR A 261 4.65 -12.94 -6.11
CA THR A 261 3.64 -13.98 -6.31
C THR A 261 2.27 -13.61 -5.76
N ALA A 262 2.14 -12.60 -4.89
CA ALA A 262 0.84 -12.19 -4.42
C ALA A 262 0.01 -11.62 -5.57
N GLN A 263 -1.11 -12.28 -5.85
CA GLN A 263 -1.94 -12.00 -7.02
C GLN A 263 -2.39 -10.54 -7.09
N HIS A 264 -2.87 -9.97 -5.99
CA HIS A 264 -3.26 -8.55 -5.95
C HIS A 264 -2.10 -7.60 -6.30
N ILE A 265 -0.86 -7.87 -5.90
CA ILE A 265 0.27 -7.01 -6.27
C ILE A 265 0.68 -7.23 -7.73
N MET A 266 0.92 -8.49 -8.11
CA MET A 266 1.50 -8.82 -9.39
C MET A 266 0.57 -8.53 -10.58
N GLN A 267 -0.76 -8.53 -10.37
CA GLN A 267 -1.74 -8.19 -11.40
C GLN A 267 -1.45 -6.86 -12.10
N ARG A 268 -1.00 -5.84 -11.34
CA ARG A 268 -0.69 -4.51 -11.88
C ARG A 268 0.50 -4.55 -12.84
N ALA A 269 1.52 -5.34 -12.53
CA ALA A 269 2.73 -5.44 -13.32
C ALA A 269 2.53 -6.30 -14.58
N ILE A 270 1.74 -7.37 -14.52
CA ILE A 270 1.43 -8.21 -15.69
C ILE A 270 0.41 -7.56 -16.66
N ALA A 271 -0.33 -6.56 -16.19
CA ALA A 271 -1.19 -5.68 -17.00
C ALA A 271 -0.41 -4.57 -17.75
N ALA A 272 0.92 -4.58 -17.70
CA ALA A 272 1.75 -3.63 -18.41
C ALA A 272 1.60 -3.72 -19.94
N LYS A 273 1.71 -2.57 -20.62
CA LYS A 273 1.69 -2.50 -22.09
C LYS A 273 2.82 -3.23 -22.80
N ASN A 274 3.95 -3.39 -22.10
CA ASN A 274 5.08 -4.20 -22.53
C ASN A 274 6.02 -4.41 -21.34
N LEU A 275 6.99 -5.33 -21.52
CA LEU A 275 7.98 -5.66 -20.49
C LEU A 275 8.75 -4.44 -20.00
N LYS A 276 9.18 -3.55 -20.91
CA LYS A 276 9.95 -2.34 -20.55
C LYS A 276 9.19 -1.47 -19.55
N GLU A 277 7.89 -1.31 -19.74
CA GLU A 277 7.06 -0.45 -18.90
C GLU A 277 6.65 -1.13 -17.61
N GLY A 278 6.45 -2.45 -17.64
CA GLY A 278 6.31 -3.26 -16.43
C GLY A 278 7.55 -3.14 -15.52
N GLN A 279 8.74 -3.35 -16.09
CA GLN A 279 10.02 -3.25 -15.36
C GLN A 279 10.23 -1.84 -14.82
N LYS A 280 10.04 -0.82 -15.66
CA LYS A 280 10.17 0.57 -15.23
C LYS A 280 9.19 0.89 -14.09
N GLY A 281 7.94 0.44 -14.17
CA GLY A 281 6.96 0.67 -13.12
C GLY A 281 7.33 0.01 -11.79
N VAL A 282 7.74 -1.26 -11.83
CA VAL A 282 8.17 -2.01 -10.64
C VAL A 282 9.45 -1.40 -10.03
N LEU A 283 10.40 -0.94 -10.85
CA LEU A 283 11.62 -0.27 -10.37
C LEU A 283 11.34 1.12 -9.78
N ILE A 284 10.40 1.87 -10.34
CA ILE A 284 9.95 3.14 -9.72
C ILE A 284 9.32 2.84 -8.36
N ALA A 285 8.47 1.81 -8.25
CA ALA A 285 7.92 1.40 -6.95
C ALA A 285 9.02 0.99 -5.96
N ALA A 286 10.06 0.28 -6.42
CA ALA A 286 11.22 -0.07 -5.59
C ALA A 286 11.94 1.18 -5.04
N PHE A 287 12.13 2.19 -5.88
CA PHE A 287 12.70 3.47 -5.45
C PHE A 287 11.80 4.19 -4.44
N LEU A 288 10.49 4.28 -4.71
CA LEU A 288 9.54 4.93 -3.81
C LEU A 288 9.43 4.22 -2.46
N LYS A 289 9.64 2.90 -2.42
CA LYS A 289 9.72 2.13 -1.18
C LYS A 289 10.84 2.57 -0.24
N LEU A 290 11.94 3.08 -0.77
CA LEU A 290 13.04 3.62 0.04
C LEU A 290 12.64 4.91 0.78
N LEU A 291 11.56 5.59 0.36
CA LEU A 291 11.01 6.73 1.07
C LEU A 291 10.11 6.31 2.24
N GLY A 292 9.64 5.06 2.25
CA GLY A 292 8.74 4.49 3.27
C GLY A 292 9.13 4.83 4.71
N PRO A 293 10.41 4.65 5.12
CA PRO A 293 10.82 4.94 6.49
C PRO A 293 10.59 6.40 6.91
N VAL A 294 10.69 7.33 5.97
CA VAL A 294 10.51 8.77 6.24
C VAL A 294 9.06 9.11 6.57
N PHE A 295 8.08 8.53 5.89
CA PHE A 295 6.67 8.89 6.11
C PHE A 295 5.83 7.84 6.86
N LEU A 296 6.34 6.62 7.06
CA LEU A 296 5.65 5.55 7.79
C LEU A 296 6.19 5.31 9.19
N ILE A 297 7.47 5.60 9.44
CA ILE A 297 8.13 5.26 10.73
C ILE A 297 8.52 6.52 11.48
N LEU A 298 9.15 7.47 10.78
CA LEU A 298 9.59 8.73 11.40
C LEU A 298 8.48 9.50 12.11
N PRO A 299 7.22 9.56 11.63
CA PRO A 299 6.16 10.24 12.39
C PRO A 299 5.87 9.57 13.74
N GLY A 300 6.00 8.25 13.84
CA GLY A 300 5.92 7.52 15.11
C GLY A 300 7.05 7.89 16.08
N ILE A 301 8.28 8.02 15.56
CA ILE A 301 9.44 8.46 16.36
C ILE A 301 9.29 9.91 16.81
N ILE A 302 8.79 10.79 15.93
CA ILE A 302 8.49 12.18 16.29
C ILE A 302 7.44 12.23 17.40
N ALA A 303 6.35 11.44 17.27
CA ALA A 303 5.28 11.42 18.27
C ALA A 303 5.71 10.84 19.63
N PHE A 304 6.82 10.10 19.70
CA PHE A 304 7.39 9.62 20.95
C PHE A 304 8.07 10.73 21.78
N ASN A 305 8.56 11.78 21.11
CA ASN A 305 9.21 12.93 21.73
C ASN A 305 8.18 14.03 22.06
#